data_AF-A0A2J6H654-F1
#
_entry.id   AF-A0A2J6H654-F1
#
_cell.length_a   1.000
_cell.length_b   1.000
_cell.length_c   1.000
_cell.angle_alpha   90.00
_cell.angle_beta   90.00
_cell.angle_gamma   90.00
#
_symmetry.space_group_name_H-M   'P 1'
#
loop_
_entity.id
_entity.type
_entity.pdbx_description
1 polymer ?
#
loop_
_entity_poly.entity_id
_entity_poly.type
_entity_poly.pdbx_seq_one_letter_code
_entity_poly.pdbx_strand_id
1 'polypeptide(L)'
;MFSINKYWPLVLLLLPNIARSQNTPSISLNSMLEKVTAYAPSLNADAAAIKIRQAQTTEVRNNWLPSLKLNYQADVGTNNNTAGPYFGFGIIPSNSRGVRDESNTSATLTNLGIAALDWEVYNFGAYG
;
A
#
# COMPACT_ATOMS: atom_id res chain seq x y z
N MET A 1 -26.50 -56.45 10.91
CA MET A 1 -25.39 -56.78 11.83
C MET A 1 -24.10 -56.84 11.03
N PHE A 2 -23.26 -55.80 11.10
CA PHE A 2 -21.94 -55.82 10.47
C PHE A 2 -20.99 -56.59 11.37
N SER A 3 -20.50 -57.74 10.89
CA SER A 3 -19.55 -58.58 11.62
C SER A 3 -18.17 -57.90 11.65
N ILE A 4 -17.74 -57.54 12.86
CA ILE A 4 -16.49 -56.81 13.12
C ILE A 4 -15.24 -57.62 12.74
N ASN A 5 -15.37 -58.93 12.61
CA ASN A 5 -14.28 -59.86 12.28
C ASN A 5 -13.80 -59.76 10.82
N LYS A 6 -14.56 -59.10 9.93
CA LYS A 6 -14.19 -58.98 8.51
C LYS A 6 -13.11 -57.92 8.23
N TYR A 7 -12.93 -56.95 9.13
CA TYR A 7 -12.01 -55.83 8.94
C TYR A 7 -10.66 -55.98 9.65
N TRP A 8 -10.47 -57.06 10.43
CA TRP A 8 -9.20 -57.38 11.10
C TRP A 8 -7.97 -57.45 10.17
N PRO A 9 -8.03 -58.07 8.96
CA PRO A 9 -6.87 -58.08 8.07
C PRO A 9 -6.53 -56.69 7.50
N LEU A 10 -7.53 -55.82 7.35
CA LEU A 10 -7.33 -54.43 6.89
C LEU A 10 -6.60 -53.59 7.97
N VAL A 11 -6.96 -53.80 9.24
CA VAL A 11 -6.29 -53.15 10.37
C VAL A 11 -4.84 -53.63 10.51
N LEU A 12 -4.58 -54.93 10.33
CA LEU A 12 -3.21 -55.47 10.39
C LEU A 12 -2.29 -54.92 9.29
N LEU A 13 -2.83 -54.61 8.10
CA LEU A 13 -2.08 -54.01 6.98
C LEU A 13 -1.72 -52.53 7.21
N LEU A 14 -2.41 -51.83 8.12
CA LEU A 14 -2.17 -50.42 8.43
C LEU A 14 -1.15 -50.21 9.57
N LEU A 15 -0.96 -51.20 10.44
CA LEU A 15 0.01 -51.16 11.55
C LEU A 15 1.48 -50.89 11.15
N PRO A 16 2.05 -51.50 10.08
CA PRO A 16 3.45 -51.26 9.74
C PRO A 16 3.73 -49.83 9.23
N ASN A 17 2.71 -49.11 8.72
CA ASN A 17 2.88 -47.72 8.29
C ASN A 17 3.03 -46.76 9.47
N ILE A 18 2.46 -47.07 10.63
CA ILE A 18 2.59 -46.25 11.84
C ILE A 18 3.99 -46.38 12.45
N ALA A 19 4.60 -47.57 12.39
CA ALA A 19 5.94 -47.81 12.93
C ALA A 19 7.07 -47.12 12.14
N ARG A 20 6.86 -46.81 10.85
CA ARG A 20 7.87 -46.13 10.02
C ARG A 20 7.87 -44.60 10.17
N SER A 21 6.88 -44.00 10.85
CA SER A 21 6.82 -42.54 11.02
C SER A 21 7.72 -42.01 12.15
N GLN A 22 8.34 -42.89 12.94
CA GLN A 22 9.14 -42.51 14.13
C GLN A 22 10.62 -42.24 13.84
N ASN A 23 11.09 -42.48 12.62
CA ASN A 23 12.43 -42.07 12.22
C ASN A 23 12.43 -40.60 11.82
N THR A 24 12.45 -39.70 12.81
CA THR A 24 12.82 -38.32 12.55
C THR A 24 14.32 -38.29 12.26
N PRO A 25 14.76 -37.97 11.03
CA PRO A 25 16.19 -37.84 10.75
C PRO A 25 16.77 -36.78 11.69
N SER A 26 17.91 -37.08 12.31
CA SER A 26 18.61 -36.13 13.16
C SER A 26 19.01 -34.92 12.32
N ILE A 27 18.29 -33.83 12.50
CA ILE A 27 18.58 -32.58 11.81
C ILE A 27 19.83 -31.97 12.43
N SER A 28 20.81 -31.62 11.60
CA SER A 28 22.03 -30.97 12.09
C SER A 28 21.73 -29.53 12.49
N LEU A 29 22.45 -29.00 13.48
CA LEU A 29 22.30 -27.61 13.91
C LEU A 29 22.46 -26.63 12.74
N ASN A 30 23.41 -26.89 11.84
CA ASN A 30 23.64 -26.08 10.64
C ASN A 30 22.38 -26.03 9.76
N SER A 31 21.75 -27.18 9.52
CA SER A 31 20.53 -27.24 8.72
C SER A 31 19.31 -26.61 9.41
N MET A 32 19.25 -26.62 10.74
CA MET A 32 18.24 -25.86 11.49
C MET A 32 18.49 -24.36 11.36
N LEU A 33 19.73 -23.91 11.52
CA LEU A 33 20.09 -22.50 11.43
C LEU A 33 19.78 -21.95 10.04
N GLU A 34 20.11 -22.67 8.98
CA GLU A 34 19.78 -22.31 7.60
C GLU A 34 18.26 -22.14 7.41
N LYS A 35 17.47 -23.10 7.89
CA LYS A 35 15.99 -23.01 7.84
C LYS A 35 15.45 -21.84 8.64
N VAL A 36 16.01 -21.55 9.82
CA VAL A 36 15.62 -20.40 10.62
C VAL A 36 15.96 -19.10 9.88
N THR A 37 17.16 -18.98 9.34
CA THR A 37 17.55 -17.78 8.57
C THR A 37 16.69 -17.56 7.32
N ALA A 38 16.24 -18.64 6.68
CA ALA A 38 15.42 -18.56 5.47
C ALA A 38 13.92 -18.31 5.75
N TYR A 39 13.39 -18.82 6.87
CA TYR A 39 11.93 -18.88 7.08
C TYR A 39 11.43 -18.31 8.41
N ALA A 40 12.30 -17.86 9.32
CA ALA A 40 11.84 -17.30 10.59
C ALA A 40 11.03 -16.01 10.37
N PRO A 41 9.75 -15.97 10.81
CA PRO A 41 8.91 -14.78 10.64
C PRO A 41 9.48 -13.55 11.36
N SER A 42 10.15 -13.74 12.50
CA SER A 42 10.80 -12.65 13.25
C SER A 42 11.93 -12.00 12.45
N LEU A 43 12.82 -12.79 11.83
CA LEU A 43 13.90 -12.25 11.00
C LEU A 43 13.36 -11.50 9.78
N ASN A 44 12.29 -12.02 9.17
CA ASN A 44 11.63 -11.33 8.06
C ASN A 44 10.99 -10.01 8.50
N ALA A 45 10.37 -9.98 9.67
CA ALA A 45 9.80 -8.76 10.24
C ALA A 45 10.89 -7.73 10.56
N ASP A 46 12.01 -8.15 11.16
CA ASP A 46 13.14 -7.28 11.47
C ASP A 46 13.78 -6.73 10.18
N ALA A 47 13.97 -7.58 9.16
CA ALA A 47 14.47 -7.17 7.87
C ALA A 47 13.52 -6.17 7.16
N ALA A 48 12.21 -6.38 7.26
CA ALA A 48 11.21 -5.45 6.74
C ALA A 48 11.25 -4.11 7.50
N ALA A 49 11.38 -4.15 8.83
CA ALA A 49 11.51 -2.94 9.64
C ALA A 49 12.74 -2.11 9.25
N ILE A 50 13.89 -2.75 9.02
CA ILE A 50 15.10 -2.08 8.51
C ILE A 50 14.83 -1.44 7.15
N LYS A 51 14.22 -2.17 6.21
CA LYS A 51 13.88 -1.64 4.88
C LYS A 51 12.94 -0.44 4.95
N ILE A 52 11.95 -0.46 5.85
CA ILE A 52 11.04 0.66 6.08
C ILE A 52 11.83 1.89 6.55
N ARG A 53 12.75 1.73 7.51
CA ARG A 53 13.59 2.86 7.96
C ARG A 53 14.47 3.41 6.83
N GLN A 54 15.07 2.54 6.01
CA GLN A 54 15.85 2.96 4.84
C GLN A 54 15.00 3.74 3.82
N ALA A 55 13.77 3.28 3.56
CA ALA A 55 12.83 3.97 2.68
C ALA A 55 12.45 5.35 3.27
N GLN A 56 12.18 5.43 4.57
CA GLN A 56 11.88 6.71 5.25
C GLN A 56 13.04 7.70 5.14
N THR A 57 14.28 7.27 5.35
CA THR A 57 15.46 8.13 5.16
C THR A 57 15.59 8.60 3.70
N THR A 58 15.25 7.74 2.75
CA THR A 58 15.28 8.09 1.32
C THR A 58 14.19 9.11 0.98
N GLU A 59 12.98 8.94 1.48
CA GLU A 59 11.88 9.90 1.34
C GLU A 59 12.24 11.27 1.93
N VAL A 60 12.79 11.27 3.15
CA VAL A 60 13.28 12.51 3.80
C VAL A 60 14.33 13.22 2.95
N ARG A 61 15.28 12.48 2.39
CA ARG A 61 16.28 13.03 1.47
C ARG A 61 15.64 13.59 0.20
N ASN A 62 14.67 12.89 -0.37
CA ASN A 62 13.99 13.30 -1.58
C ASN A 62 13.12 14.55 -1.36
N ASN A 63 12.58 14.76 -0.16
CA ASN A 63 11.81 15.96 0.20
C ASN A 63 12.63 17.26 0.17
N TRP A 64 13.96 17.19 0.14
CA TRP A 64 14.80 18.37 -0.12
C TRP A 64 14.72 18.83 -1.59
N LEU A 65 14.33 17.95 -2.51
CA LEU A 65 14.19 18.29 -3.92
C LEU A 65 12.92 19.13 -4.15
N PRO A 66 12.91 19.98 -5.19
CA PRO A 66 11.71 20.73 -5.55
C PRO A 66 10.56 19.79 -5.94
N SER A 67 9.38 20.06 -5.41
CA SER A 67 8.15 19.34 -5.70
C SER A 67 7.38 20.05 -6.83
N LEU A 68 7.38 19.45 -8.02
CA LEU A 68 6.54 19.89 -9.14
C LEU A 68 5.18 19.17 -9.11
N LYS A 69 4.09 19.93 -8.98
CA LYS A 69 2.72 19.43 -9.01
C LYS A 69 2.01 19.95 -10.26
N LEU A 70 1.51 19.01 -11.07
CA LEU A 70 0.72 19.30 -12.27
C LEU A 70 -0.70 18.79 -12.06
N ASN A 71 -1.68 19.65 -12.26
CA ASN A 71 -3.09 19.31 -12.14
C ASN A 71 -3.87 19.87 -13.32
N TYR A 72 -4.83 19.10 -13.81
CA TYR A 72 -5.76 19.53 -14.82
C TYR A 72 -7.16 19.07 -14.43
N GLN A 73 -8.09 20.00 -14.44
CA GLN A 73 -9.49 19.75 -14.15
C GLN A 73 -10.35 20.27 -15.30
N ALA A 74 -11.36 19.50 -15.67
CA ALA A 74 -12.38 19.89 -16.62
C ALA A 74 -13.74 19.48 -16.06
N ASP A 75 -14.62 20.46 -15.91
CA ASP A 75 -15.96 20.27 -15.34
C ASP A 75 -17.00 20.76 -16.35
N VAL A 76 -18.07 19.98 -16.52
CA VAL A 76 -19.24 20.37 -17.30
C VAL A 76 -20.45 20.37 -16.38
N GLY A 77 -21.15 21.49 -16.32
CA GLY A 77 -22.31 21.64 -15.44
C GLY A 77 -23.02 22.95 -15.69
N THR A 78 -24.04 23.25 -14.89
CA THR A 78 -24.73 24.54 -14.93
C THR A 78 -24.06 25.49 -13.95
N ASN A 79 -23.79 26.73 -14.38
CA ASN A 79 -23.17 27.75 -13.53
C ASN A 79 -24.21 28.78 -13.08
N ASN A 80 -24.66 28.62 -11.84
CA ASN A 80 -25.69 29.45 -11.19
C ASN A 80 -25.14 30.17 -9.96
N ASN A 81 -24.00 30.87 -10.10
CA ASN A 81 -23.36 31.62 -9.03
C ASN A 81 -22.71 30.75 -7.92
N THR A 82 -22.45 29.47 -8.19
CA THR A 82 -21.68 28.59 -7.30
C THR A 82 -20.18 28.73 -7.63
N ALA A 83 -19.34 28.95 -6.62
CA ALA A 83 -17.89 29.03 -6.82
C ALA A 83 -17.37 27.74 -7.48
N GLY A 84 -16.58 27.91 -8.56
CA GLY A 84 -16.01 26.83 -9.35
C GLY A 84 -14.96 25.99 -8.59
N PRO A 85 -14.28 25.07 -9.29
CA PRO A 85 -13.45 24.04 -8.65
C PRO A 85 -12.42 24.55 -7.65
N TYR A 86 -12.25 23.79 -6.56
CA TYR A 86 -11.34 24.10 -5.46
C TYR A 86 -10.02 23.35 -5.60
N PHE A 87 -8.90 24.07 -5.52
CA PHE A 87 -7.57 23.46 -5.40
C PHE A 87 -7.08 23.53 -3.96
N GLY A 88 -6.82 22.37 -3.35
CA GLY A 88 -6.53 22.22 -1.91
C GLY A 88 -5.16 22.71 -1.41
N PHE A 89 -4.34 23.35 -2.26
CA PHE A 89 -2.99 23.83 -1.90
C PHE A 89 -2.89 25.37 -1.79
N GLY A 90 -3.98 26.05 -1.47
CA GLY A 90 -3.95 27.47 -1.08
C GLY A 90 -3.96 28.51 -2.22
N ILE A 91 -3.82 28.09 -3.48
CA ILE A 91 -4.09 28.96 -4.63
C ILE A 91 -5.55 28.74 -5.05
N ILE A 92 -6.38 29.77 -4.90
CA ILE A 92 -7.77 29.80 -5.33
C ILE A 92 -7.83 30.62 -6.63
N PRO A 93 -7.61 30.03 -7.81
CA PRO A 93 -7.98 30.70 -9.03
C PRO A 93 -9.51 30.75 -9.05
N SER A 94 -10.09 31.94 -8.87
CA SER A 94 -11.51 32.12 -9.13
C SER A 94 -11.73 31.83 -10.61
N ASN A 95 -12.41 30.74 -10.93
CA ASN A 95 -13.00 30.60 -12.25
C ASN A 95 -14.00 31.75 -12.42
N SER A 96 -13.91 32.45 -13.54
CA SER A 96 -14.58 33.71 -13.83
C SER A 96 -16.01 33.77 -13.29
N ARG A 97 -16.27 34.78 -12.45
CA ARG A 97 -17.57 35.14 -11.88
C ARG A 97 -18.72 34.94 -12.87
N GLY A 98 -19.53 33.90 -12.67
CA GLY A 98 -20.85 33.76 -13.27
C GLY A 98 -21.93 34.35 -12.37
N VAL A 99 -21.72 35.56 -11.84
CA VAL A 99 -22.71 36.22 -10.97
C VAL A 99 -23.90 36.59 -11.85
N ARG A 100 -25.04 35.96 -11.57
CA ARG A 100 -26.29 36.14 -12.29
C ARG A 100 -27.43 36.17 -11.29
N ASP A 101 -28.42 37.01 -11.55
CA ASP A 101 -29.60 37.18 -10.71
C ASP A 101 -30.60 36.02 -10.87
N GLU A 102 -30.49 35.22 -11.94
CA GLU A 102 -31.41 34.15 -12.32
C GLU A 102 -30.68 32.82 -12.61
N SER A 103 -31.34 31.69 -12.36
CA SER A 103 -30.80 30.34 -12.62
C SER A 103 -30.85 29.99 -14.12
N ASN A 104 -29.76 29.40 -14.62
CA ASN A 104 -29.60 28.93 -15.99
C ASN A 104 -29.34 27.41 -16.02
N THR A 105 -30.00 26.71 -16.94
CA THR A 105 -29.83 25.26 -17.16
C THR A 105 -28.90 24.93 -18.33
N SER A 106 -28.32 25.95 -18.97
CA SER A 106 -27.38 25.79 -20.07
C SER A 106 -26.07 25.18 -19.57
N ALA A 107 -25.59 24.16 -20.28
CA ALA A 107 -24.31 23.55 -19.99
C ALA A 107 -23.18 24.58 -20.15
N THR A 108 -22.35 24.67 -19.13
CA THR A 108 -21.14 25.49 -19.07
C THR A 108 -19.95 24.56 -18.90
N LEU A 109 -18.91 24.78 -19.70
CA LEU A 109 -17.64 24.07 -19.59
C LEU A 109 -16.65 24.96 -18.83
N THR A 110 -16.00 24.42 -17.82
CA THR A 110 -14.87 25.04 -17.12
C THR A 110 -13.67 24.14 -17.23
N ASN A 111 -12.49 24.72 -17.48
CA ASN A 111 -11.22 24.01 -17.44
C ASN A 111 -10.22 24.81 -16.60
N LEU A 112 -9.36 24.09 -15.89
CA LEU A 112 -8.35 24.67 -15.04
C LEU A 112 -7.08 23.81 -15.09
N GLY A 113 -5.99 24.40 -15.55
CA GLY A 113 -4.66 23.82 -15.49
C GLY A 113 -3.82 24.53 -14.44
N ILE A 114 -3.16 23.76 -13.57
CA ILE A 114 -2.29 24.29 -12.52
C ILE A 114 -0.94 23.59 -12.61
N ALA A 115 0.13 24.39 -12.62
CA ALA A 115 1.49 23.96 -12.39
C ALA A 115 2.02 24.71 -11.18
N ALA A 116 2.46 23.98 -10.16
CA ALA A 116 3.04 24.54 -8.94
C ALA A 116 4.41 23.91 -8.68
N LEU A 117 5.39 24.76 -8.35
CA LEU A 117 6.73 24.36 -7.97
C LEU A 117 6.96 24.81 -6.53
N ASP A 118 6.88 23.87 -5.60
CA ASP A 118 7.13 24.11 -4.18
C ASP A 118 8.55 23.66 -3.86
N TRP A 119 9.39 24.54 -3.31
CA TRP A 119 10.72 24.16 -2.87
C TRP A 119 11.11 24.85 -1.56
N GLU A 120 11.44 24.03 -0.57
CA GLU A 120 11.94 24.49 0.70
C GLU A 120 13.47 24.32 0.72
N VAL A 121 14.16 25.41 0.40
CA VAL A 121 15.63 25.43 0.29
C VAL A 121 16.30 25.16 1.65
N TYR A 122 15.62 25.49 2.75
CA TYR A 122 16.18 25.40 4.09
C TYR A 122 15.12 25.05 5.13
N ASN A 123 15.31 23.92 5.84
CA ASN A 123 14.48 23.49 6.96
C ASN A 123 15.37 22.91 8.07
N PHE A 124 15.22 23.39 9.30
CA PHE A 124 16.01 22.94 10.44
C PHE A 124 15.51 21.58 10.95
N GLY A 125 16.24 20.51 10.63
CA GLY A 125 16.00 19.16 11.18
C GLY A 125 15.00 18.29 10.41
N ALA A 126 14.50 18.75 9.25
CA ALA A 126 13.61 17.94 8.42
C ALA A 126 14.33 17.01 7.43
N TYR A 127 15.59 17.27 7.08
CA TYR A 127 16.30 16.58 5.99
C TYR A 127 17.57 15.82 6.39
N GLY A 128 17.92 15.81 7.69
CA GLY A 128 19.17 15.25 8.23
C GLY A 128 18.95 14.37 9.44
#